data_AF-A0A8C2SL92-F1
#
_entry.id   AF-A0A8C2SL92-F1
#
_cell.length_a   1.000
_cell.length_b   1.000
_cell.length_c   1.000
_cell.angle_alpha   90.00
_cell.angle_beta   90.00
_cell.angle_gamma   90.00
#
_symmetry.space_group_name_H-M   'P 1'
#
loop_
_entity.id
_entity.type
_entity.pdbx_description
1 polymer ?
#
loop_
_entity_poly.entity_id
_entity_poly.type
_entity_poly.pdbx_seq_one_letter_code
_entity_poly.pdbx_strand_id
1 'polypeptide(L)'
;MAAAPTPEHYLVLEELIDMNQHHLNALGVGHTSLDRLCQVTTAHGLHSKLTGAGGGGCGITLLRPDLERPEVEATKRALSGCGFDCWETSIGAPGVSVHTATSLDASVQQGLDSL
;
A
#
# COMPACT_ATOMS: atom_id res chain seq x y z
N MET A 1 -4.23 1.45 26.96
CA MET A 1 -4.34 0.74 25.67
C MET A 1 -5.19 1.61 24.78
N ALA A 2 -4.72 1.98 23.59
CA ALA A 2 -5.55 2.72 22.65
C ALA A 2 -6.78 1.87 22.27
N ALA A 3 -7.95 2.48 22.17
CA ALA A 3 -9.15 1.79 21.70
C ALA A 3 -8.92 1.25 20.29
N ALA A 4 -9.51 0.10 19.96
CA ALA A 4 -9.44 -0.44 18.62
C ALA A 4 -10.03 0.57 17.61
N PRO A 5 -9.42 0.75 16.42
CA PRO A 5 -9.92 1.71 15.44
C PRO A 5 -11.34 1.31 14.97
N THR A 6 -12.23 2.30 14.88
CA THR A 6 -13.59 2.16 14.36
C THR A 6 -13.60 2.33 12.84
N PRO A 7 -14.67 1.91 12.13
CA PRO A 7 -14.82 2.17 10.69
C PRO A 7 -14.70 3.66 10.32
N GLU A 8 -15.22 4.55 11.16
CA GLU A 8 -15.13 6.01 10.96
C GLU A 8 -13.67 6.51 10.92
N HIS A 9 -12.77 5.91 11.70
CA HIS A 9 -11.34 6.27 11.64
C HIS A 9 -10.71 5.93 10.29
N TYR A 10 -11.17 4.87 9.61
CA TYR A 10 -10.67 4.54 8.27
C TYR A 10 -11.13 5.55 7.22
N LEU A 11 -12.37 6.05 7.31
CA LEU A 11 -12.86 7.12 6.43
C LEU A 11 -12.02 8.39 6.57
N VAL A 12 -11.68 8.77 7.81
CA VAL A 12 -10.79 9.92 8.05
C VAL A 12 -9.39 9.67 7.46
N LEU A 13 -8.85 8.46 7.56
CA LEU A 13 -7.56 8.14 6.94
C LEU A 13 -7.61 8.20 5.41
N GLU A 14 -8.69 7.75 4.78
CA GLU A 14 -8.92 7.87 3.35
C GLU A 14 -8.90 9.34 2.90
N GLU A 15 -9.66 10.21 3.58
CA GLU A 15 -9.67 11.66 3.31
C GLU A 15 -8.28 12.30 3.50
N LEU A 16 -7.56 11.92 4.56
CA LEU A 16 -6.20 12.41 4.81
C LEU A 16 -5.21 11.95 3.74
N ILE A 17 -5.38 10.73 3.22
CA ILE A 17 -4.57 10.19 2.13
C ILE A 17 -4.80 11.02 0.86
N ASP A 18 -6.05 11.27 0.50
CA ASP A 18 -6.42 12.03 -0.70
C ASP A 18 -5.94 13.48 -0.62
N MET A 19 -6.21 14.17 0.50
CA MET A 19 -5.75 15.54 0.72
C MET A 19 -4.23 15.64 0.61
N ASN A 20 -3.50 14.70 1.23
CA ASN A 20 -2.05 14.69 1.19
C ASN A 20 -1.53 14.41 -0.22
N GLN A 21 -2.13 13.50 -0.97
CA GLN A 21 -1.78 13.27 -2.38
C GLN A 21 -1.95 14.54 -3.21
N HIS A 22 -3.06 15.26 -3.04
CA HIS A 22 -3.27 16.53 -3.74
C HIS A 22 -2.27 17.62 -3.32
N HIS A 23 -1.92 17.70 -2.04
CA HIS A 23 -0.87 18.62 -1.57
C HIS A 23 0.50 18.28 -2.17
N LEU A 24 0.86 17.00 -2.24
CA LEU A 24 2.12 16.56 -2.85
C LEU A 24 2.17 16.87 -4.35
N ASN A 25 1.05 16.70 -5.06
CA ASN A 25 0.93 17.14 -6.44
C ASN A 25 1.07 18.66 -6.58
N ALA A 26 0.48 19.45 -5.68
CA ALA A 26 0.61 20.91 -5.66
C ALA A 26 2.04 21.38 -5.36
N LEU A 27 2.80 20.60 -4.57
CA LEU A 27 4.23 20.83 -4.33
C LEU A 27 5.13 20.50 -5.54
N GLY A 28 4.58 19.92 -6.61
CA GLY A 28 5.30 19.61 -7.83
C GLY A 28 6.09 18.30 -7.78
N VAL A 29 5.88 17.46 -6.76
CA VAL A 29 6.52 16.13 -6.64
C VAL A 29 5.65 14.98 -7.19
N GLY A 30 4.55 15.31 -7.86
CA GLY A 30 3.69 14.35 -8.55
C GLY A 30 4.39 13.67 -9.74
N HIS A 31 3.73 12.67 -10.32
CA HIS A 31 4.17 12.00 -11.55
C HIS A 31 3.00 11.27 -12.21
N THR A 32 2.99 11.17 -13.53
CA THR A 32 1.89 10.54 -14.28
C THR A 32 1.65 9.08 -13.89
N SER A 33 2.69 8.34 -13.52
CA SER A 33 2.54 6.96 -13.01
C SER A 33 1.84 6.91 -11.65
N LEU A 34 2.06 7.90 -10.77
CA LEU A 34 1.41 7.99 -9.46
C LEU A 34 -0.05 8.44 -9.61
N ASP A 35 -0.31 9.39 -10.52
CA ASP A 35 -1.69 9.78 -10.86
C ASP A 35 -2.45 8.57 -11.42
N ARG A 36 -1.80 7.76 -12.26
CA ARG A 36 -2.37 6.52 -12.80
C ARG A 36 -2.65 5.49 -11.71
N LEU A 37 -1.73 5.30 -10.75
CA LEU A 37 -1.94 4.44 -9.59
C LEU A 37 -3.20 4.88 -8.83
N CYS A 38 -3.30 6.16 -8.47
CA CYS A 38 -4.44 6.69 -7.74
C CYS A 38 -5.74 6.51 -8.54
N GLN A 39 -5.72 6.79 -9.84
CA GLN A 39 -6.88 6.59 -10.71
C GLN A 39 -7.37 5.14 -10.72
N VAL A 40 -6.45 4.18 -10.81
CA VAL A 40 -6.79 2.74 -10.80
C VAL A 40 -7.38 2.35 -9.45
N THR A 41 -6.77 2.75 -8.34
CA THR A 41 -7.27 2.38 -7.01
C THR A 41 -8.61 3.03 -6.70
N THR A 42 -8.82 4.30 -7.09
CA THR A 42 -10.10 4.99 -6.91
C THR A 42 -11.22 4.33 -7.71
N ALA A 43 -10.93 3.76 -8.89
CA ALA A 43 -11.92 2.99 -9.65
C ALA A 43 -12.39 1.72 -8.93
N HIS A 44 -11.63 1.24 -7.93
CA HIS A 44 -11.97 0.14 -7.03
C HIS A 44 -12.43 0.62 -5.64
N GLY A 45 -12.69 1.92 -5.45
CA GLY A 45 -13.09 2.48 -4.16
C GLY A 45 -11.96 2.53 -3.12
N LEU A 46 -10.70 2.48 -3.55
CA LEU A 46 -9.53 2.50 -2.69
C LEU A 46 -8.76 3.82 -2.80
N HIS A 47 -8.26 4.28 -1.66
CA HIS A 47 -7.59 5.56 -1.52
C HIS A 47 -6.07 5.38 -1.44
N SER A 48 -5.36 6.17 -2.22
CA SER A 48 -3.92 6.01 -2.41
C SER A 48 -3.18 7.33 -2.43
N LYS A 49 -1.92 7.28 -2.02
CA LYS A 49 -0.98 8.39 -2.17
C LYS A 49 0.43 7.87 -2.49
N LEU A 50 1.26 8.71 -3.09
CA LEU A 50 2.68 8.45 -3.23
C LEU A 50 3.35 8.34 -1.86
N THR A 51 4.48 7.63 -1.77
CA THR A 51 5.31 7.58 -0.57
C THR A 51 6.76 7.88 -0.88
N GLY A 52 7.45 8.59 0.03
CA GLY A 52 8.81 9.05 -0.18
C GLY A 52 8.91 10.32 -1.03
N ALA A 53 9.88 10.35 -1.95
CA ALA A 53 10.27 11.55 -2.68
C ALA A 53 9.25 12.04 -3.73
N GLY A 54 8.44 11.14 -4.29
CA GLY A 54 7.60 11.43 -5.46
C GLY A 54 8.36 11.28 -6.79
N GLY A 55 7.84 11.87 -7.87
CA GLY A 55 8.43 11.78 -9.22
C GLY A 55 8.35 10.37 -9.85
N GLY A 56 7.50 9.49 -9.29
CA GLY A 56 7.43 8.07 -9.62
C GLY A 56 7.56 7.24 -8.34
N GLY A 57 8.38 6.19 -8.38
CA GLY A 57 8.63 5.35 -7.20
C GLY A 57 7.39 4.59 -6.74
N CYS A 58 7.16 4.58 -5.43
CA CYS A 58 6.10 3.79 -4.81
C CYS A 58 4.88 4.63 -4.43
N GLY A 59 3.69 4.02 -4.51
CA GLY A 59 2.49 4.47 -3.84
C GLY A 59 2.10 3.54 -2.70
N ILE A 60 1.26 4.04 -1.80
CA ILE A 60 0.58 3.27 -0.77
C ILE A 60 -0.93 3.37 -1.00
N THR A 61 -1.64 2.27 -0.80
CA THR A 61 -3.10 2.15 -0.90
C THR A 61 -3.63 1.60 0.41
N LEU A 62 -4.60 2.28 1.01
CA LEU A 62 -5.22 1.81 2.25
C LEU A 62 -6.23 0.70 1.94
N LEU A 63 -6.12 -0.43 2.65
CA LEU A 63 -7.12 -1.49 2.62
C LEU A 63 -7.91 -1.45 3.92
N ARG A 64 -9.22 -1.21 3.84
CA ARG A 64 -10.10 -1.21 5.02
C ARG A 64 -10.38 -2.65 5.50
N PRO A 65 -10.74 -2.84 6.79
CA PRO A 65 -11.02 -4.16 7.34
C PRO A 65 -12.24 -4.87 6.72
N ASP A 66 -13.16 -4.12 6.12
CA ASP A 66 -14.39 -4.61 5.48
C ASP A 66 -14.21 -4.95 4.00
N LEU A 67 -13.00 -4.79 3.45
CA LEU A 67 -12.71 -5.00 2.05
C LEU A 67 -12.62 -6.50 1.73
N GLU A 68 -13.32 -6.93 0.68
CA GLU A 68 -13.37 -8.33 0.30
C GLU A 68 -12.14 -8.71 -0.52
N ARG A 69 -11.63 -9.93 -0.30
CA ARG A 69 -10.43 -10.43 -0.99
C ARG A 69 -10.48 -10.32 -2.52
N PRO A 70 -11.62 -10.57 -3.20
CA PRO A 70 -11.71 -10.39 -4.65
C PRO A 70 -11.46 -8.95 -5.12
N GLU A 71 -11.82 -7.95 -4.31
CA GLU A 71 -11.62 -6.52 -4.63
C GLU A 71 -10.13 -6.15 -4.56
N VAL A 72 -9.43 -6.66 -3.54
CA VAL A 72 -7.97 -6.53 -3.40
C VAL A 72 -7.26 -7.16 -4.60
N GLU A 73 -7.63 -8.40 -4.96
CA GLU A 73 -7.02 -9.10 -6.09
C GLU A 73 -7.35 -8.47 -7.45
N ALA A 74 -8.55 -7.89 -7.62
CA ALA A 74 -8.90 -7.12 -8.81
C ALA A 74 -8.01 -5.87 -8.94
N THR A 75 -7.81 -5.15 -7.84
CA THR A 75 -6.96 -3.96 -7.80
C THR A 75 -5.50 -4.31 -8.12
N LYS A 76 -4.95 -5.36 -7.51
CA LYS A 76 -3.58 -5.85 -7.78
C LYS A 76 -3.39 -6.18 -9.25
N ARG A 77 -4.35 -6.91 -9.87
CA ARG A 77 -4.32 -7.21 -11.31
C ARG A 77 -4.38 -5.95 -12.17
N ALA A 78 -5.21 -4.97 -11.82
CA ALA A 78 -5.32 -3.72 -12.57
C ALA A 78 -4.01 -2.90 -12.50
N LEU A 79 -3.36 -2.85 -11.33
CA LEU A 79 -2.07 -2.20 -11.14
C LEU A 79 -0.96 -2.92 -11.92
N SER A 80 -0.88 -4.25 -11.85
CA SER A 80 0.08 -5.03 -12.65
C SER A 80 -0.17 -4.92 -14.15
N GLY A 81 -1.44 -4.79 -14.58
CA GLY A 81 -1.80 -4.49 -15.96
C GLY A 81 -1.30 -3.12 -16.45
N CYS A 82 -1.00 -2.19 -15.54
CA CYS A 82 -0.34 -0.92 -15.85
C CYS A 82 1.20 -1.01 -15.84
N GLY A 83 1.77 -2.21 -15.60
CA GLY A 83 3.20 -2.45 -15.51
C GLY A 83 3.81 -2.16 -14.15
N PHE A 84 3.00 -2.08 -13.08
CA PHE A 84 3.49 -1.88 -11.73
C PHE A 84 3.71 -3.20 -10.98
N ASP A 85 4.75 -3.25 -10.17
CA ASP A 85 4.86 -4.26 -9.13
C ASP A 85 3.96 -3.88 -7.95
N CYS A 86 3.21 -4.85 -7.42
CA CYS A 86 2.21 -4.61 -6.38
C CYS A 86 2.32 -5.66 -5.28
N TRP A 87 2.47 -5.19 -4.04
CA TRP A 87 2.52 -6.02 -2.85
C TRP A 87 1.39 -5.65 -1.90
N GLU A 88 0.73 -6.68 -1.39
CA GLU A 88 -0.19 -6.56 -0.26
C GLU A 88 0.61 -6.78 1.02
N THR A 89 0.60 -5.80 1.93
CA THR A 89 1.40 -5.82 3.15
C THR A 89 0.77 -4.97 4.24
N SER A 90 1.34 -4.99 5.44
CA SER A 90 0.90 -4.20 6.59
C SER A 90 1.89 -3.08 6.93
N ILE A 91 1.37 -1.99 7.50
CA ILE A 91 2.15 -0.87 8.03
C ILE A 91 2.14 -0.93 9.55
N GLY A 92 3.23 -0.47 10.19
CA GLY A 92 3.38 -0.54 11.64
C GLY A 92 3.79 -1.93 12.14
N ALA A 93 4.46 -2.71 11.29
CA ALA A 93 5.03 -4.01 11.65
C ALA A 93 6.14 -3.88 12.72
N PRO A 94 6.49 -4.99 13.42
CA PRO A 94 7.62 -5.01 14.34
C PRO A 94 8.92 -4.50 13.70
N GLY A 95 9.78 -3.89 14.52
CA GLY A 95 11.13 -3.51 14.12
C GLY A 95 12.10 -4.69 14.07
N VAL A 96 13.38 -4.42 14.31
CA VAL A 96 14.45 -5.44 14.29
C VAL A 96 14.10 -6.62 15.19
N SER A 97 14.13 -7.83 14.61
CA SER A 97 13.74 -9.08 15.25
C SER A 97 14.74 -10.18 14.93
N VAL A 98 14.91 -11.14 15.85
CA VAL A 98 15.72 -12.34 15.65
C VAL A 98 14.78 -13.52 15.42
N HIS A 99 15.00 -14.26 14.34
CA HIS A 99 14.17 -15.40 13.94
C HIS A 99 14.95 -16.70 14.05
N THR A 100 14.27 -17.77 14.49
CA THR A 100 14.80 -19.12 14.34
C THR A 100 14.55 -19.59 12.90
N ALA A 101 15.40 -20.49 12.37
CA ALA A 101 15.22 -21.02 11.01
C ALA A 101 13.82 -21.63 10.80
N THR A 102 13.25 -22.24 11.83
CA THR A 102 11.89 -22.83 11.82
C THR A 102 10.75 -21.82 11.75
N SER A 103 11.03 -20.52 11.96
CA SER A 103 10.04 -19.44 11.88
C SER A 103 10.07 -18.69 10.55
N LEU A 104 10.94 -19.09 9.62
CA LEU A 104 11.06 -18.47 8.31
C LEU A 104 10.07 -19.10 7.33
N ASP A 105 9.49 -18.27 6.46
CA ASP A 105 8.77 -18.76 5.31
C ASP A 105 9.71 -19.51 4.36
N ALA A 106 9.18 -20.52 3.66
CA ALA A 106 9.97 -21.35 2.76
C ALA A 106 10.71 -20.55 1.67
N SER A 107 10.08 -19.47 1.16
CA SER A 107 10.70 -18.58 0.16
C SER A 107 11.89 -17.82 0.73
N VAL A 108 11.80 -17.38 1.98
CA VAL A 108 12.89 -16.68 2.68
C VAL A 108 14.03 -17.65 2.97
N GLN A 109 13.72 -18.85 3.47
CA GLN A 109 14.72 -19.88 3.73
C GLN A 109 15.48 -20.27 2.46
N GLN A 110 14.76 -20.54 1.37
CA GLN A 110 15.39 -20.87 0.09
C GLN A 110 16.27 -19.73 -0.45
N GLY A 111 15.85 -18.48 -0.28
CA GLY A 111 16.65 -17.32 -0.66
C GLY A 111 17.96 -17.21 0.13
N LEU A 112 17.92 -17.48 1.43
CA LEU A 112 19.11 -17.47 2.29
C LEU A 112 20.07 -18.62 2.01
N ASP A 113 19.55 -19.82 1.72
CA ASP A 113 20.37 -20.99 1.38
C ASP A 113 21.10 -20.84 0.03
N SER A 114 20.67 -19.88 -0.80
CA SER A 114 21.27 -19.58 -2.10
C SER A 114 22.37 -18.50 -2.07
N LEU A 115 22.65 -17.92 -0.90
CA LEU A 115 23.72 -16.94 -0.66
C LEU A 115 25.04 -17.63 -0.28
#